data_AF-A0A1U7SZ38-F1
#
_entry.id   AF-A0A1U7SZ38-F1
#
_cell.length_a   1.000
_cell.length_b   1.000
_cell.length_c   1.000
_cell.angle_alpha   90.00
_cell.angle_beta   90.00
_cell.angle_gamma   90.00
#
_symmetry.space_group_name_H-M   'P 1'
#
loop_
_entity.id
_entity.type
_entity.pdbx_description
1 polymer ?
#
loop_
_entity_poly.entity_id
_entity_poly.type
_entity_poly.pdbx_seq_one_letter_code
_entity_poly.pdbx_strand_id
1 'polypeptide(L)'
;MPREPEGGRRPRPAGASSRTSGAVPPKEEELRAAVEVLRGRGLHSVLEEWFVEVLQNDLQAHIAPEFWNAISQRENSADEPQCLLLLLDAFGLLESRLDPYLRSLELLEKWTRLGLLMGTGAQGLREKVHTMLRGVLFFSTPRTFQEMVQRLYGRFLRVYMQSKRKGEGGTDPELEGELDSRYARRRYYRLLQSPLCAGCGSDKQQCWCRQALEQFHQLSQVLHRLSLLERVSAEAVTTTLHQVTRERMEDRCRGEYERSFLREFHKWIERVVGWLGKVFLQDSPARPASPEAGNTLRRWRCHVQRFFYRIYAGLRIEELFSIIRDFPDSRPAIEDLKYCLERTDQRQQLLVSLKAALETRLLHPGVNTCDIITLYISAIKALRVLDPSMVILEVACEPIRRYLRTREDTVRQIVAGLTGDSDGTGDLAVELSKTDPASLEAGQDSEDDSGEPEDWVPDPVDADPGKSSSKRRSSDIISLLVSIYGSKDLFINEYRSLLADRLLHQFSFSPER
;
A
#
# COMPACT_ATOMS: atom_id res chain seq x y z
N MET A 1 62.19 -51.54 -41.39
CA MET A 1 62.74 -52.00 -40.10
C MET A 1 63.24 -50.80 -39.33
N PRO A 2 62.95 -50.66 -38.02
CA PRO A 2 61.73 -51.04 -37.28
C PRO A 2 60.85 -49.75 -37.15
N ARG A 3 60.00 -49.44 -36.16
CA ARG A 3 59.26 -50.16 -35.09
C ARG A 3 57.98 -49.36 -34.78
N GLU A 4 56.89 -50.01 -34.40
CA GLU A 4 55.75 -49.37 -33.70
C GLU A 4 55.92 -49.47 -32.17
N PRO A 5 55.18 -48.65 -31.40
CA PRO A 5 54.69 -49.04 -30.08
C PRO A 5 53.15 -48.98 -29.99
N GLU A 6 52.57 -49.98 -29.33
CA GLU A 6 51.13 -50.14 -29.13
C GLU A 6 50.54 -49.24 -28.02
N GLY A 7 49.21 -49.14 -27.99
CA GLY A 7 48.49 -49.44 -26.73
C GLY A 7 48.07 -48.27 -25.84
N GLY A 8 47.02 -47.53 -26.24
CA GLY A 8 46.33 -46.56 -25.37
C GLY A 8 44.81 -46.59 -25.53
N ARG A 9 44.13 -47.62 -25.00
CA ARG A 9 42.66 -47.73 -25.07
C ARG A 9 41.97 -46.59 -24.31
N ARG A 10 41.37 -45.64 -25.03
CA ARG A 10 40.33 -44.76 -24.45
C ARG A 10 39.01 -45.53 -24.33
N PRO A 11 38.30 -45.47 -23.19
CA PRO A 11 36.97 -46.07 -23.08
C PRO A 11 35.98 -45.31 -23.98
N ARG A 12 35.12 -46.05 -24.68
CA ARG A 12 33.98 -45.46 -25.42
C ARG A 12 32.98 -44.89 -24.40
N PRO A 13 32.41 -43.70 -24.60
CA PRO A 13 31.23 -43.30 -23.84
C PRO A 13 30.09 -44.28 -24.14
N ALA A 14 29.46 -44.82 -23.10
CA ALA A 14 28.30 -45.69 -23.24
C ALA A 14 27.13 -44.93 -23.88
N GLY A 15 26.29 -45.64 -24.63
CA GLY A 15 25.32 -45.01 -25.52
C GLY A 15 24.30 -44.13 -24.79
N ALA A 16 24.19 -42.88 -25.23
CA ALA A 16 23.00 -42.09 -24.99
C ALA A 16 21.82 -42.79 -25.70
N SER A 17 20.93 -43.40 -24.92
CA SER A 17 19.68 -43.95 -25.44
C SER A 17 18.77 -42.78 -25.81
N SER A 18 18.74 -42.45 -27.10
CA SER A 18 17.77 -41.51 -27.66
C SER A 18 16.37 -42.09 -27.44
N ARG A 19 15.63 -41.56 -26.45
CA ARG A 19 14.21 -41.89 -26.25
C ARG A 19 13.47 -41.70 -27.57
N THR A 20 12.86 -42.77 -28.06
CA THR A 20 12.26 -42.84 -29.39
C THR A 20 11.06 -41.89 -29.50
N SER A 21 11.22 -40.83 -30.30
CA SER A 21 10.21 -39.77 -30.51
C SER A 21 8.98 -40.21 -31.35
N GLY A 22 8.56 -41.46 -31.24
CA GLY A 22 7.57 -42.07 -32.14
C GLY A 22 6.82 -43.28 -31.58
N ALA A 23 6.83 -43.52 -30.26
CA ALA A 23 5.95 -44.51 -29.66
C ALA A 23 4.57 -43.91 -29.42
N VAL A 24 3.52 -44.56 -29.95
CA VAL A 24 2.12 -44.30 -29.55
C VAL A 24 2.05 -44.51 -28.02
N PRO A 25 1.42 -43.59 -27.25
CA PRO A 25 1.31 -43.79 -25.80
C PRO A 25 0.59 -45.12 -25.54
N PRO A 26 1.16 -46.02 -24.70
CA PRO A 26 0.55 -47.31 -24.42
C PRO A 26 -0.84 -47.13 -23.80
N LYS A 27 -1.77 -48.04 -24.11
CA LYS A 27 -3.16 -47.89 -23.67
C LYS A 27 -3.23 -47.96 -22.14
N GLU A 28 -4.13 -47.18 -21.53
CA GLU A 28 -4.32 -47.18 -20.06
C GLU A 28 -4.61 -48.60 -19.51
N GLU A 29 -5.27 -49.43 -20.33
CA GLU A 29 -5.63 -50.81 -20.02
C GLU A 29 -4.40 -51.75 -20.00
N GLU A 30 -3.48 -51.59 -20.96
CA GLU A 30 -2.22 -52.36 -21.03
C GLU A 30 -1.31 -52.00 -19.85
N LEU A 31 -1.26 -50.71 -19.50
CA LEU A 31 -0.54 -50.23 -18.32
C LEU A 31 -1.14 -50.75 -17.01
N ARG A 32 -2.47 -50.77 -16.86
CA ARG A 32 -3.14 -51.35 -15.68
C ARG A 32 -2.78 -52.83 -15.50
N ALA A 33 -2.86 -53.62 -16.57
CA ALA A 33 -2.50 -55.03 -16.54
C ALA A 33 -1.02 -55.24 -16.14
N ALA A 34 -0.10 -54.40 -16.63
CA ALA A 34 1.31 -54.43 -16.23
C ALA A 34 1.50 -54.11 -14.73
N VAL A 35 0.79 -53.12 -14.18
CA VAL A 35 0.87 -52.78 -12.75
C VAL A 35 0.28 -53.89 -11.88
N GLU A 36 -0.75 -54.60 -12.32
CA GLU A 36 -1.29 -55.78 -11.61
C GLU A 36 -0.29 -56.94 -11.56
N VAL A 37 0.45 -57.19 -12.66
CA VAL A 37 1.55 -58.16 -12.68
C VAL A 37 2.69 -57.75 -11.73
N LEU A 38 3.04 -56.46 -11.68
CA LEU A 38 4.05 -55.93 -10.75
C LEU A 38 3.59 -56.00 -9.29
N ARG A 39 2.29 -55.80 -9.02
CA ARG A 39 1.68 -56.02 -7.70
C ARG A 39 1.85 -57.46 -7.25
N GLY A 40 1.58 -58.42 -8.13
CA GLY A 40 1.80 -59.86 -7.87
C GLY A 40 3.25 -60.25 -7.58
N ARG A 41 4.22 -59.38 -7.89
CA ARG A 41 5.66 -59.57 -7.59
C ARG A 41 6.20 -58.63 -6.51
N GLY A 42 5.35 -57.86 -5.82
CA GLY A 42 5.77 -56.91 -4.79
C GLY A 42 6.45 -55.63 -5.30
N LEU A 43 6.62 -55.47 -6.62
CA LEU A 43 7.32 -54.35 -7.27
C LEU A 43 6.43 -53.11 -7.49
N HIS A 44 5.35 -52.95 -6.72
CA HIS A 44 4.37 -51.88 -6.93
C HIS A 44 4.72 -50.57 -6.21
N SER A 45 5.52 -50.61 -5.14
CA SER A 45 5.97 -49.40 -4.43
C SER A 45 7.04 -48.62 -5.21
N VAL A 46 7.96 -49.33 -5.88
CA VAL A 46 9.13 -48.72 -6.54
C VAL A 46 8.77 -47.83 -7.74
N LEU A 47 7.54 -47.90 -8.29
CA LEU A 47 7.14 -47.03 -9.40
C LEU A 47 7.02 -45.56 -8.98
N GLU A 48 6.53 -45.28 -7.77
CA GLU A 48 6.37 -43.91 -7.28
C GLU A 48 7.73 -43.26 -7.02
N GLU A 49 8.67 -44.02 -6.42
CA GLU A 49 10.05 -43.58 -6.18
C GLU A 49 10.83 -43.41 -7.49
N TRP A 50 10.80 -44.41 -8.38
CA TRP A 50 11.45 -44.35 -9.69
C TRP A 50 10.94 -43.18 -10.56
N PHE A 51 9.62 -42.91 -10.53
CA PHE A 51 9.05 -41.77 -11.26
C PHE A 51 9.60 -40.43 -10.76
N VAL A 52 9.72 -40.26 -9.43
CA VAL A 52 10.28 -39.05 -8.83
C VAL A 52 11.77 -38.92 -9.14
N GLU A 53 12.56 -39.98 -9.02
CA GLU A 53 14.00 -39.97 -9.33
C GLU A 53 14.28 -39.65 -10.80
N VAL A 54 13.56 -40.29 -11.74
CA VAL A 54 13.71 -40.02 -13.19
C VAL A 54 13.30 -38.59 -13.50
N LEU A 55 12.18 -38.11 -12.96
CA LEU A 55 11.75 -36.72 -13.14
C LEU A 55 12.76 -35.74 -12.54
N GLN A 56 13.35 -36.02 -11.38
CA GLN A 56 14.39 -35.18 -10.78
C GLN A 56 15.62 -35.07 -11.68
N ASN A 57 16.08 -36.19 -12.21
CA ASN A 57 17.26 -36.26 -13.08
C ASN A 57 17.02 -35.54 -14.40
N ASP A 58 15.91 -35.82 -15.09
CA ASP A 58 15.53 -35.14 -16.34
C ASP A 58 15.30 -33.63 -16.13
N LEU A 59 14.76 -33.23 -14.98
CA LEU A 59 14.55 -31.82 -14.61
C LEU A 59 15.87 -31.08 -14.37
N GLN A 60 16.84 -31.70 -13.69
CA GLN A 60 18.16 -31.12 -13.42
C GLN A 60 19.07 -31.11 -14.65
N ALA A 61 19.08 -32.20 -15.44
CA ALA A 61 20.01 -32.38 -16.56
C ALA A 61 19.59 -31.63 -17.84
N HIS A 62 18.28 -31.51 -18.09
CA HIS A 62 17.77 -31.01 -19.38
C HIS A 62 16.78 -29.85 -19.24
N ILE A 63 15.72 -30.01 -18.46
CA ILE A 63 14.61 -29.05 -18.46
C ILE A 63 14.98 -27.70 -17.82
N ALA A 64 15.64 -27.71 -16.65
CA ALA A 64 16.05 -26.47 -15.99
C ALA A 64 17.12 -25.69 -16.79
N PRO A 65 18.18 -26.33 -17.34
CA PRO A 65 19.11 -25.64 -18.23
C PRO A 65 18.45 -25.09 -19.51
N GLU A 66 17.56 -25.85 -20.19
CA GLU A 66 16.83 -25.35 -21.37
C GLU A 66 16.00 -24.10 -21.03
N PHE A 67 15.29 -24.10 -19.90
CA PHE A 67 14.48 -22.98 -19.42
C PHE A 67 15.31 -21.74 -19.06
N TRP A 68 16.41 -21.90 -18.31
CA TRP A 68 17.27 -20.77 -17.93
C TRP A 68 18.10 -20.24 -19.10
N ASN A 69 18.45 -21.08 -20.09
CA ASN A 69 19.04 -20.63 -21.35
C ASN A 69 18.03 -19.82 -22.18
N ALA A 70 16.75 -20.23 -22.21
CA ALA A 70 15.72 -19.43 -22.85
C ALA A 70 15.59 -18.06 -22.18
N ILE A 71 15.55 -17.97 -20.85
CA ILE A 71 15.47 -16.67 -20.15
C ILE A 71 16.70 -15.80 -20.40
N SER A 72 17.91 -16.32 -20.22
CA SER A 72 19.16 -15.54 -20.34
C SER A 72 19.44 -15.04 -21.75
N GLN A 73 19.11 -15.81 -22.80
CA GLN A 73 19.18 -15.33 -24.19
C GLN A 73 18.23 -14.15 -24.46
N ARG A 74 17.18 -13.99 -23.64
CA ARG A 74 16.07 -13.06 -23.81
C ARG A 74 16.15 -11.85 -22.86
N GLU A 75 17.18 -11.76 -22.01
CA GLU A 75 17.46 -10.56 -21.20
C GLU A 75 17.99 -9.38 -22.04
N ASN A 76 18.52 -9.65 -23.24
CA ASN A 76 19.13 -8.65 -24.14
C ASN A 76 18.14 -7.93 -25.08
N SER A 77 16.86 -8.33 -25.14
CA SER A 77 15.86 -7.65 -25.97
C SER A 77 15.29 -6.43 -25.22
N ALA A 78 15.55 -5.23 -25.73
CA ALA A 78 15.13 -3.98 -25.10
C ALA A 78 13.61 -3.68 -25.19
N ASP A 79 12.85 -4.44 -25.98
CA ASP A 79 11.45 -4.17 -26.28
C ASP A 79 10.49 -5.00 -25.40
N GLU A 80 9.66 -4.33 -24.62
CA GLU A 80 8.89 -4.93 -23.53
C GLU A 80 7.68 -5.80 -23.94
N PRO A 81 6.99 -5.56 -25.09
CA PRO A 81 6.02 -6.51 -25.65
C PRO A 81 6.71 -7.83 -26.07
N GLN A 82 7.93 -7.74 -26.59
CA GLN A 82 8.73 -8.90 -26.95
C GLN A 82 9.10 -9.69 -25.70
N CYS A 83 9.56 -9.02 -24.63
CA CYS A 83 9.84 -9.69 -23.34
C CYS A 83 8.63 -10.47 -22.77
N LEU A 84 7.39 -9.96 -22.90
CA LEU A 84 6.21 -10.70 -22.43
C LEU A 84 5.91 -11.94 -23.30
N LEU A 85 5.99 -11.82 -24.63
CA LEU A 85 5.83 -12.94 -25.55
C LEU A 85 6.93 -14.00 -25.35
N LEU A 86 8.17 -13.55 -25.23
CA LEU A 86 9.36 -14.37 -25.02
C LEU A 86 9.33 -15.12 -23.67
N LEU A 87 8.74 -14.54 -22.64
CA LEU A 87 8.49 -15.22 -21.37
C LEU A 87 7.34 -16.23 -21.50
N LEU A 88 6.26 -15.89 -22.19
CA LEU A 88 5.16 -16.82 -22.48
C LEU A 88 5.66 -18.06 -23.25
N ASP A 89 6.51 -17.88 -24.27
CA ASP A 89 7.13 -18.97 -25.02
C ASP A 89 8.02 -19.86 -24.14
N ALA A 90 8.78 -19.27 -23.20
CA ALA A 90 9.63 -20.03 -22.28
C ALA A 90 8.79 -20.88 -21.30
N PHE A 91 7.68 -20.33 -20.79
CA PHE A 91 6.75 -21.07 -19.95
C PHE A 91 5.92 -22.10 -20.75
N GLY A 92 5.60 -21.84 -22.02
CA GLY A 92 4.95 -22.79 -22.91
C GLY A 92 5.86 -23.97 -23.29
N LEU A 93 7.16 -23.71 -23.51
CA LEU A 93 8.15 -24.77 -23.67
C LEU A 93 8.23 -25.63 -22.40
N LEU A 94 8.35 -25.00 -21.22
CA LEU A 94 8.35 -25.71 -19.93
C LEU A 94 7.07 -26.54 -19.74
N GLU A 95 5.90 -25.99 -20.08
CA GLU A 95 4.63 -26.70 -20.06
C GLU A 95 4.66 -27.93 -20.97
N SER A 96 5.08 -27.79 -22.23
CA SER A 96 5.16 -28.92 -23.18
C SER A 96 6.11 -30.04 -22.73
N ARG A 97 7.17 -29.72 -21.99
CA ARG A 97 8.12 -30.70 -21.42
C ARG A 97 7.57 -31.39 -20.17
N LEU A 98 6.75 -30.70 -19.37
CA LEU A 98 6.16 -31.22 -18.13
C LEU A 98 4.81 -31.92 -18.36
N ASP A 99 4.08 -31.61 -19.43
CA ASP A 99 2.76 -32.17 -19.74
C ASP A 99 2.73 -33.72 -19.74
N PRO A 100 3.72 -34.45 -20.29
CA PRO A 100 3.79 -35.91 -20.19
C PRO A 100 3.89 -36.39 -18.74
N TYR A 101 4.73 -35.74 -17.93
CA TYR A 101 4.92 -36.09 -16.51
C TYR A 101 3.69 -35.75 -15.67
N LEU A 102 3.00 -34.64 -15.96
CA LEU A 102 1.76 -34.25 -15.29
C LEU A 102 0.62 -35.24 -15.59
N ARG A 103 0.48 -35.69 -16.84
CA ARG A 103 -0.47 -36.74 -17.22
C ARG A 103 -0.13 -38.09 -16.57
N SER A 104 1.15 -38.46 -16.51
CA SER A 104 1.60 -39.64 -15.77
C SER A 104 1.29 -39.54 -14.28
N LEU A 105 1.54 -38.39 -13.66
CA LEU A 105 1.24 -38.12 -12.24
C LEU A 105 -0.27 -38.24 -11.94
N GLU A 106 -1.14 -37.73 -12.81
CA GLU A 106 -2.60 -37.91 -12.70
C GLU A 106 -3.02 -39.38 -12.80
N LEU A 107 -2.36 -40.15 -13.67
CA LEU A 107 -2.62 -41.58 -13.82
C LEU A 107 -2.14 -42.40 -12.61
N LEU A 108 -0.94 -42.10 -12.08
CA LEU A 108 -0.45 -42.67 -10.83
C LEU A 108 -1.40 -42.33 -9.67
N GLU A 109 -1.83 -41.06 -9.54
CA GLU A 109 -2.78 -40.65 -8.49
C GLU A 109 -4.13 -41.39 -8.61
N LYS A 110 -4.63 -41.61 -9.84
CA LYS A 110 -5.83 -42.42 -10.11
C LYS A 110 -5.63 -43.87 -9.63
N TRP A 111 -4.48 -44.49 -9.86
CA TRP A 111 -4.17 -45.86 -9.40
C TRP A 111 -3.95 -45.95 -7.89
N THR A 112 -3.35 -44.94 -7.27
CA THR A 112 -3.20 -44.85 -5.81
C THR A 112 -4.56 -44.73 -5.13
N ARG A 113 -5.47 -43.87 -5.65
CA ARG A 113 -6.87 -43.77 -5.17
C ARG A 113 -7.69 -45.05 -5.34
N LEU A 114 -7.36 -45.88 -6.34
CA LEU A 114 -7.97 -47.19 -6.59
C LEU A 114 -7.34 -48.33 -5.76
N GLY A 115 -6.34 -48.05 -4.91
CA GLY A 115 -5.69 -49.07 -4.07
C GLY A 115 -4.87 -50.10 -4.86
N LEU A 116 -4.41 -49.75 -6.08
CA LEU A 116 -3.49 -50.57 -6.87
C LEU A 116 -2.04 -50.48 -6.36
N LEU A 117 -1.69 -49.33 -5.80
CA LEU A 117 -0.36 -48.98 -5.31
C LEU A 117 -0.39 -48.80 -3.78
N MET A 118 0.70 -49.17 -3.09
CA MET A 118 0.93 -48.82 -1.69
C MET A 118 1.45 -47.38 -1.65
N GLY A 119 0.54 -46.41 -1.60
CA GLY A 119 0.86 -45.00 -1.81
C GLY A 119 1.91 -44.45 -0.83
N THR A 120 2.79 -43.60 -1.35
CA THR A 120 3.77 -42.84 -0.55
C THR A 120 3.10 -42.18 0.67
N GLY A 121 3.59 -42.50 1.87
CA GLY A 121 3.10 -41.92 3.12
C GLY A 121 3.43 -40.44 3.34
N ALA A 122 2.79 -39.85 4.35
CA ALA A 122 2.97 -38.51 4.93
C ALA A 122 2.73 -37.28 4.04
N GLN A 123 3.11 -37.31 2.76
CA GLN A 123 2.84 -36.25 1.77
C GLN A 123 2.39 -36.89 0.46
N GLY A 124 1.40 -36.31 -0.20
CA GLY A 124 0.88 -36.84 -1.47
C GLY A 124 1.95 -36.80 -2.57
N LEU A 125 1.95 -37.79 -3.47
CA LEU A 125 2.87 -37.86 -4.61
C LEU A 125 2.89 -36.53 -5.41
N ARG A 126 1.71 -35.93 -5.60
CA ARG A 126 1.53 -34.61 -6.24
C ARG A 126 2.25 -33.49 -5.50
N GLU A 127 2.20 -33.46 -4.18
CA GLU A 127 2.87 -32.44 -3.35
C GLU A 127 4.39 -32.60 -3.40
N LYS A 128 4.90 -33.84 -3.40
CA LYS A 128 6.32 -34.15 -3.58
C LYS A 128 6.83 -33.67 -4.95
N VAL A 129 6.10 -33.98 -6.03
CA VAL A 129 6.46 -33.49 -7.38
C VAL A 129 6.40 -31.97 -7.48
N HIS A 130 5.35 -31.33 -6.93
CA HIS A 130 5.24 -29.87 -6.96
C HIS A 130 6.32 -29.17 -6.11
N THR A 131 6.69 -29.70 -4.94
CA THR A 131 7.77 -29.14 -4.11
C THR A 131 9.14 -29.36 -4.77
N MET A 132 9.39 -30.51 -5.38
CA MET A 132 10.60 -30.76 -6.18
C MET A 132 10.71 -29.81 -7.37
N LEU A 133 9.62 -29.61 -8.14
CA LEU A 133 9.58 -28.68 -9.27
C LEU A 133 9.92 -27.24 -8.82
N ARG A 134 9.31 -26.79 -7.72
CA ARG A 134 9.57 -25.47 -7.11
C ARG A 134 11.00 -25.34 -6.59
N GLY A 135 11.56 -26.40 -6.02
CA GLY A 135 12.94 -26.44 -5.52
C GLY A 135 13.98 -26.38 -6.64
N VAL A 136 13.91 -27.30 -7.61
CA VAL A 136 14.91 -27.38 -8.69
C VAL A 136 14.87 -26.15 -9.60
N LEU A 137 13.68 -25.60 -9.90
CA LEU A 137 13.58 -24.41 -10.76
C LEU A 137 13.75 -23.10 -9.98
N PHE A 138 13.10 -22.94 -8.82
CA PHE A 138 12.94 -21.62 -8.16
C PHE A 138 13.49 -21.57 -6.72
N PHE A 139 14.45 -22.41 -6.33
CA PHE A 139 15.18 -22.23 -5.06
C PHE A 139 16.14 -21.03 -5.13
N SER A 140 16.89 -20.88 -6.23
CA SER A 140 17.84 -19.79 -6.45
C SER A 140 17.55 -19.05 -7.76
N THR A 141 16.59 -18.13 -7.75
CA THR A 141 16.23 -17.31 -8.92
C THR A 141 17.22 -16.15 -9.13
N PRO A 142 17.68 -15.90 -10.37
CA PRO A 142 18.42 -14.68 -10.71
C PRO A 142 17.62 -13.41 -10.38
N ARG A 143 18.30 -12.36 -9.90
CA ARG A 143 17.66 -11.06 -9.62
C ARG A 143 17.08 -10.41 -10.89
N THR A 144 17.74 -10.59 -12.03
CA THR A 144 17.29 -10.14 -13.35
C THR A 144 15.90 -10.68 -13.70
N PHE A 145 15.67 -11.98 -13.48
CA PHE A 145 14.37 -12.62 -13.65
C PHE A 145 13.33 -12.06 -12.67
N GLN A 146 13.69 -11.89 -11.39
CA GLN A 146 12.77 -11.32 -10.39
C GLN A 146 12.33 -9.89 -10.74
N GLU A 147 13.26 -9.03 -11.17
CA GLU A 147 12.97 -7.69 -11.65
C GLU A 147 12.14 -7.67 -12.95
N MET A 148 12.41 -8.60 -13.88
CA MET A 148 11.63 -8.75 -15.11
C MET A 148 10.17 -9.10 -14.76
N VAL A 149 9.95 -10.08 -13.90
CA VAL A 149 8.61 -10.50 -13.45
C VAL A 149 7.90 -9.35 -12.70
N GLN A 150 8.61 -8.59 -11.86
CA GLN A 150 8.07 -7.39 -11.23
C GLN A 150 7.66 -6.33 -12.26
N ARG A 151 8.54 -5.98 -13.23
CA ARG A 151 8.22 -5.02 -14.30
C ARG A 151 6.97 -5.44 -15.08
N LEU A 152 6.84 -6.73 -15.39
CA LEU A 152 5.68 -7.29 -16.08
C LEU A 152 4.38 -7.22 -15.24
N TYR A 153 4.39 -7.62 -13.96
CA TYR A 153 3.18 -7.52 -13.12
C TYR A 153 2.78 -6.07 -12.82
N GLY A 154 3.74 -5.16 -12.65
CA GLY A 154 3.48 -3.72 -12.53
C GLY A 154 2.78 -3.14 -13.77
N ARG A 155 3.23 -3.55 -14.97
CA ARG A 155 2.57 -3.24 -16.25
C ARG A 155 1.18 -3.86 -16.34
N PHE A 156 1.01 -5.12 -15.97
CA PHE A 156 -0.30 -5.78 -16.00
C PHE A 156 -1.32 -5.05 -15.12
N LEU A 157 -0.92 -4.64 -13.91
CA LEU A 157 -1.76 -3.85 -13.01
C LEU A 157 -2.13 -2.48 -13.63
N ARG A 158 -1.16 -1.74 -14.18
CA ARG A 158 -1.41 -0.44 -14.86
C ARG A 158 -2.34 -0.59 -16.07
N VAL A 159 -2.13 -1.60 -16.92
CA VAL A 159 -2.99 -1.91 -18.08
C VAL A 159 -4.39 -2.32 -17.64
N TYR A 160 -4.54 -3.14 -16.60
CA TYR A 160 -5.83 -3.53 -16.06
C TYR A 160 -6.60 -2.33 -15.46
N MET A 161 -5.93 -1.46 -14.72
CA MET A 161 -6.54 -0.23 -14.21
C MET A 161 -6.98 0.69 -15.34
N GLN A 162 -6.17 0.82 -16.40
CA GLN A 162 -6.52 1.61 -17.57
C GLN A 162 -7.68 0.99 -18.38
N SER A 163 -7.84 -0.33 -18.41
CA SER A 163 -8.97 -0.98 -19.09
C SER A 163 -10.28 -0.78 -18.32
N LYS A 164 -10.25 -0.87 -16.98
CA LYS A 164 -11.39 -0.51 -16.12
C LYS A 164 -11.79 0.95 -16.28
N ARG A 165 -10.83 1.88 -16.26
CA ARG A 165 -11.08 3.31 -16.50
C ARG A 165 -11.66 3.62 -17.89
N LYS A 166 -11.25 2.88 -18.93
CA LYS A 166 -11.86 3.00 -20.28
C LYS A 166 -13.28 2.43 -20.33
N GLY A 167 -13.55 1.34 -19.60
CA GLY A 167 -14.89 0.74 -19.52
C GLY A 167 -15.91 1.58 -18.75
N GLU A 168 -15.44 2.46 -17.86
CA GLU A 168 -16.29 3.39 -17.09
C GLU A 168 -16.50 4.75 -17.79
N GLY A 169 -16.09 4.92 -19.07
CA GLY A 169 -16.35 6.15 -19.85
C GLY A 169 -15.11 7.02 -20.15
N GLY A 170 -13.90 6.58 -19.80
CA GLY A 170 -12.64 7.30 -20.08
C GLY A 170 -12.33 8.41 -19.06
N THR A 171 -13.36 9.02 -18.50
CA THR A 171 -13.34 9.78 -17.23
C THR A 171 -13.98 8.90 -16.16
N ASP A 172 -13.42 8.85 -14.95
CA ASP A 172 -14.02 8.09 -13.84
C ASP A 172 -15.40 8.75 -13.51
N PRO A 173 -16.53 8.02 -13.39
CA PRO A 173 -17.88 8.62 -13.26
C PRO A 173 -18.06 9.56 -12.05
N GLU A 174 -17.25 9.40 -11.01
CA GLU A 174 -17.21 10.33 -9.87
C GLU A 174 -16.73 11.73 -10.29
N LEU A 175 -15.87 11.82 -11.31
CA LEU A 175 -15.46 13.08 -11.90
C LEU A 175 -16.58 13.74 -12.69
N GLU A 176 -17.61 13.02 -13.18
CA GLU A 176 -18.74 13.64 -13.89
C GLU A 176 -19.71 14.33 -12.94
N GLY A 177 -19.94 13.76 -11.75
CA GLY A 177 -20.66 14.44 -10.65
C GLY A 177 -19.84 15.55 -9.99
N GLU A 178 -18.51 15.49 -10.07
CA GLU A 178 -17.57 16.48 -9.52
C GLU A 178 -16.81 17.25 -10.62
N LEU A 179 -17.42 17.42 -11.80
CA LEU A 179 -16.77 18.05 -12.97
C LEU A 179 -16.41 19.52 -12.70
N ASP A 180 -16.94 20.11 -11.62
CA ASP A 180 -16.61 21.44 -11.10
C ASP A 180 -15.40 21.51 -10.16
N SER A 181 -14.87 20.37 -9.71
CA SER A 181 -13.63 20.37 -8.94
C SER A 181 -12.46 20.80 -9.81
N ARG A 182 -11.81 21.94 -9.47
CA ARG A 182 -10.58 22.44 -10.12
C ARG A 182 -9.49 21.37 -10.21
N TYR A 183 -9.50 20.41 -9.30
CA TYR A 183 -8.64 19.24 -9.29
C TYR A 183 -8.89 18.27 -10.46
N ALA A 184 -10.15 17.84 -10.63
CA ALA A 184 -10.57 16.95 -11.70
C ALA A 184 -10.12 17.47 -13.07
N ARG A 185 -10.37 18.76 -13.33
CA ARG A 185 -9.96 19.46 -14.55
C ARG A 185 -8.43 19.49 -14.70
N ARG A 186 -7.67 19.93 -13.68
CA ARG A 186 -6.19 19.96 -13.71
C ARG A 186 -5.59 18.57 -14.01
N ARG A 187 -6.15 17.51 -13.43
CA ARG A 187 -5.70 16.12 -13.65
C ARG A 187 -6.08 15.60 -15.04
N TYR A 188 -7.25 15.93 -15.56
CA TYR A 188 -7.67 15.57 -16.92
C TYR A 188 -6.74 16.21 -17.97
N TYR A 189 -6.42 17.51 -17.83
CA TYR A 189 -5.47 18.20 -18.70
C TYR A 189 -4.05 17.59 -18.64
N ARG A 190 -3.51 17.30 -17.44
CA ARG A 190 -2.21 16.59 -17.30
C ARG A 190 -2.19 15.26 -18.07
N LEU A 191 -3.31 14.52 -18.07
CA LEU A 191 -3.39 13.20 -18.72
C LEU A 191 -3.62 13.27 -20.25
N LEU A 192 -4.29 14.32 -20.73
CA LEU A 192 -4.41 14.63 -22.15
C LEU A 192 -3.05 14.97 -22.75
N GLN A 193 -2.28 15.83 -22.07
CA GLN A 193 -0.98 16.32 -22.51
C GLN A 193 0.12 15.25 -22.55
N SER A 194 0.01 14.17 -21.77
CA SER A 194 0.95 13.04 -21.86
C SER A 194 0.84 12.35 -23.23
N PRO A 195 1.91 12.20 -24.03
CA PRO A 195 1.87 11.47 -25.30
C PRO A 195 1.71 9.94 -25.08
N LEU A 196 2.11 9.46 -23.91
CA LEU A 196 2.15 8.06 -23.55
C LEU A 196 0.79 7.52 -23.07
N CYS A 197 0.61 6.22 -23.22
CA CYS A 197 -0.53 5.50 -22.68
C CYS A 197 -0.33 5.23 -21.19
N ALA A 198 -1.22 5.74 -20.34
CA ALA A 198 -1.21 5.54 -18.89
C ALA A 198 -1.29 4.06 -18.43
N GLY A 199 -1.56 3.12 -19.34
CA GLY A 199 -1.46 1.68 -19.10
C GLY A 199 -0.11 1.09 -19.49
N CYS A 200 0.18 1.03 -20.80
CA CYS A 200 1.32 0.30 -21.36
C CYS A 200 2.63 1.11 -21.52
N GLY A 201 2.61 2.43 -21.28
CA GLY A 201 3.79 3.30 -21.38
C GLY A 201 4.22 3.67 -22.81
N SER A 202 3.75 2.95 -23.84
CA SER A 202 3.95 3.28 -25.26
C SER A 202 3.13 4.49 -25.70
N ASP A 203 3.47 5.12 -26.82
CA ASP A 203 2.68 6.20 -27.41
C ASP A 203 1.21 5.80 -27.62
N LYS A 204 0.30 6.77 -27.48
CA LYS A 204 -1.16 6.55 -27.63
C LYS A 204 -1.56 5.87 -28.95
N GLN A 205 -0.79 6.07 -30.03
CA GLN A 205 -1.00 5.44 -31.35
C GLN A 205 -0.55 3.97 -31.42
N GLN A 206 0.40 3.55 -30.58
CA GLN A 206 0.98 2.20 -30.53
C GLN A 206 0.58 1.47 -29.22
N CYS A 207 -0.66 1.67 -28.79
CA CYS A 207 -1.18 1.18 -27.51
C CYS A 207 -1.49 -0.34 -27.54
N TRP A 208 -0.56 -1.18 -27.07
CA TRP A 208 -0.70 -2.65 -27.01
C TRP A 208 -1.50 -3.19 -25.80
N CYS A 209 -2.22 -2.34 -25.06
CA CYS A 209 -2.97 -2.71 -23.85
C CYS A 209 -3.97 -3.88 -24.00
N ARG A 210 -4.53 -4.16 -25.20
CA ARG A 210 -5.45 -5.30 -25.39
C ARG A 210 -4.67 -6.62 -25.43
N GLN A 211 -3.69 -6.70 -26.31
CA GLN A 211 -2.77 -7.84 -26.47
C GLN A 211 -2.07 -8.19 -25.14
N ALA A 212 -1.67 -7.18 -24.37
CA ALA A 212 -1.10 -7.40 -23.04
C ALA A 212 -2.05 -8.18 -22.11
N LEU A 213 -3.34 -7.83 -22.04
CA LEU A 213 -4.31 -8.52 -21.18
C LEU A 213 -4.50 -9.98 -21.59
N GLU A 214 -4.50 -10.27 -22.89
CA GLU A 214 -4.61 -11.62 -23.45
C GLU A 214 -3.36 -12.47 -23.11
N GLN A 215 -2.16 -11.91 -23.35
CA GLN A 215 -0.89 -12.56 -23.02
C GLN A 215 -0.72 -12.81 -21.50
N PHE A 216 -1.14 -11.86 -20.66
CA PHE A 216 -1.13 -12.04 -19.20
C PHE A 216 -2.14 -13.10 -18.72
N HIS A 217 -3.29 -13.24 -19.40
CA HIS A 217 -4.24 -14.31 -19.10
C HIS A 217 -3.67 -15.68 -19.47
N GLN A 218 -3.06 -15.80 -20.65
CA GLN A 218 -2.35 -17.01 -21.09
C GLN A 218 -1.22 -17.37 -20.11
N LEU A 219 -0.43 -16.39 -19.66
CA LEU A 219 0.64 -16.61 -18.68
C LEU A 219 0.10 -17.09 -17.32
N SER A 220 -0.99 -16.49 -16.81
CA SER A 220 -1.66 -17.01 -15.60
C SER A 220 -2.16 -18.44 -15.80
N GLN A 221 -2.73 -18.76 -16.97
CA GLN A 221 -3.23 -20.09 -17.29
C GLN A 221 -2.12 -21.15 -17.24
N VAL A 222 -0.97 -20.90 -17.90
CA VAL A 222 0.19 -21.80 -17.89
C VAL A 222 0.78 -21.93 -16.47
N LEU A 223 0.96 -20.82 -15.75
CA LEU A 223 1.50 -20.84 -14.37
C LEU A 223 0.58 -21.55 -13.38
N HIS A 224 -0.74 -21.49 -13.58
CA HIS A 224 -1.73 -22.21 -12.77
C HIS A 224 -1.74 -23.70 -13.09
N ARG A 225 -1.71 -24.09 -14.37
CA ARG A 225 -1.58 -25.50 -14.81
C ARG A 225 -0.33 -26.17 -14.26
N LEU A 226 0.79 -25.44 -14.22
CA LEU A 226 2.05 -25.94 -13.64
C LEU A 226 2.10 -25.89 -12.10
N SER A 227 1.07 -25.35 -11.41
CA SER A 227 1.05 -25.10 -9.96
C SER A 227 2.20 -24.22 -9.43
N LEU A 228 2.81 -23.42 -10.31
CA LEU A 228 3.95 -22.57 -10.03
C LEU A 228 3.57 -21.11 -9.72
N LEU A 229 2.34 -20.70 -10.04
CA LEU A 229 1.85 -19.33 -9.89
C LEU A 229 2.17 -18.75 -8.51
N GLU A 230 1.78 -19.41 -7.42
CA GLU A 230 2.01 -18.93 -6.05
C GLU A 230 3.50 -18.76 -5.71
N ARG A 231 4.39 -19.61 -6.24
CA ARG A 231 5.83 -19.54 -5.96
C ARG A 231 6.52 -18.41 -6.74
N VAL A 232 6.10 -18.16 -7.98
CA VAL A 232 6.76 -17.22 -8.91
C VAL A 232 6.14 -15.82 -8.86
N SER A 233 4.81 -15.72 -8.79
CA SER A 233 4.13 -14.43 -8.89
C SER A 233 3.86 -13.76 -7.53
N ALA A 234 3.64 -14.49 -6.43
CA ALA A 234 3.16 -13.89 -5.18
C ALA A 234 4.09 -12.79 -4.62
N GLU A 235 5.39 -13.02 -4.62
CA GLU A 235 6.40 -12.04 -4.16
C GLU A 235 6.46 -10.82 -5.10
N ALA A 236 6.48 -11.04 -6.41
CA ALA A 236 6.51 -9.98 -7.42
C ALA A 236 5.20 -9.16 -7.42
N VAL A 237 4.05 -9.81 -7.27
CA VAL A 237 2.73 -9.18 -7.16
C VAL A 237 2.61 -8.34 -5.88
N THR A 238 3.10 -8.85 -4.75
CA THR A 238 3.09 -8.10 -3.48
C THR A 238 3.99 -6.86 -3.56
N THR A 239 5.23 -7.01 -4.05
CA THR A 239 6.16 -5.88 -4.21
C THR A 239 5.68 -4.83 -5.22
N THR A 240 5.15 -5.26 -6.36
CA THR A 240 4.59 -4.34 -7.38
C THR A 240 3.32 -3.64 -6.92
N LEU A 241 2.42 -4.33 -6.22
CA LEU A 241 1.24 -3.72 -5.60
C LEU A 241 1.66 -2.66 -4.59
N HIS A 242 2.64 -2.96 -3.73
CA HIS A 242 3.17 -2.00 -2.76
C HIS A 242 3.79 -0.77 -3.42
N GLN A 243 4.59 -0.95 -4.48
CA GLN A 243 5.18 0.14 -5.24
C GLN A 243 4.14 0.98 -5.98
N VAL A 244 3.24 0.34 -6.75
CA VAL A 244 2.21 1.05 -7.53
C VAL A 244 1.23 1.78 -6.60
N THR A 245 0.90 1.24 -5.43
CA THR A 245 0.09 1.95 -4.42
C THR A 245 0.80 3.21 -3.93
N ARG A 246 2.12 3.15 -3.70
CA ARG A 246 2.91 4.31 -3.26
C ARG A 246 3.01 5.38 -4.36
N GLU A 247 3.47 5.00 -5.56
CA GLU A 247 3.55 5.90 -6.73
C GLU A 247 2.20 6.59 -6.99
N ARG A 248 1.11 5.82 -6.90
CA ARG A 248 -0.26 6.31 -7.10
C ARG A 248 -0.70 7.29 -6.01
N MET A 249 -0.20 7.16 -4.80
CA MET A 249 -0.52 8.04 -3.69
C MET A 249 0.32 9.33 -3.75
N GLU A 250 1.61 9.22 -4.08
CA GLU A 250 2.51 10.36 -4.25
C GLU A 250 2.05 11.29 -5.40
N ASP A 251 1.61 10.75 -6.54
CA ASP A 251 1.03 11.52 -7.68
C ASP A 251 -0.27 12.26 -7.33
N ARG A 252 -1.01 11.77 -6.32
CA ARG A 252 -2.44 12.09 -6.13
C ARG A 252 -2.80 12.78 -4.84
N CYS A 253 -1.97 12.67 -3.82
CA CYS A 253 -2.27 13.16 -2.48
C CYS A 253 -1.30 14.25 -2.03
N ARG A 254 -0.10 14.31 -2.62
CA ARG A 254 0.96 15.24 -2.19
C ARG A 254 0.59 16.68 -2.54
N GLY A 255 0.64 17.57 -1.55
CA GLY A 255 0.26 18.98 -1.71
C GLY A 255 -1.23 19.26 -1.98
N GLU A 256 -2.12 18.27 -1.85
CA GLU A 256 -3.56 18.43 -2.08
C GLU A 256 -4.34 18.01 -0.82
N TYR A 257 -4.94 18.98 -0.12
CA TYR A 257 -5.58 18.79 1.20
C TYR A 257 -7.08 19.16 1.25
N GLU A 258 -7.58 19.94 0.28
CA GLU A 258 -8.97 20.41 0.17
C GLU A 258 -10.00 19.28 -0.05
N ARG A 259 -9.56 18.03 -0.23
CA ARG A 259 -10.39 16.91 -0.67
C ARG A 259 -10.05 15.62 0.06
N SER A 260 -11.08 14.89 0.49
CA SER A 260 -10.95 13.50 0.95
C SER A 260 -10.66 12.56 -0.23
N PHE A 261 -9.62 11.75 -0.09
CA PHE A 261 -9.25 10.75 -1.10
C PHE A 261 -9.69 9.33 -0.73
N LEU A 262 -10.11 9.10 0.53
CA LEU A 262 -10.42 7.76 1.02
C LEU A 262 -11.44 7.02 0.15
N ARG A 263 -12.53 7.67 -0.29
CA ARG A 263 -13.57 7.03 -1.13
C ARG A 263 -13.01 6.52 -2.47
N GLU A 264 -12.18 7.32 -3.14
CA GLU A 264 -11.53 6.92 -4.41
C GLU A 264 -10.62 5.71 -4.17
N PHE A 265 -9.78 5.74 -3.13
CA PHE A 265 -8.88 4.64 -2.82
C PHE A 265 -9.60 3.37 -2.38
N HIS A 266 -10.72 3.43 -1.65
CA HIS A 266 -11.53 2.25 -1.35
C HIS A 266 -12.03 1.57 -2.65
N LYS A 267 -12.59 2.35 -3.58
CA LYS A 267 -13.02 1.84 -4.89
C LYS A 267 -11.85 1.35 -5.74
N TRP A 268 -10.66 1.96 -5.61
CA TRP A 268 -9.45 1.49 -6.28
C TRP A 268 -8.94 0.17 -5.70
N ILE A 269 -8.96 0.00 -4.36
CA ILE A 269 -8.58 -1.24 -3.68
C ILE A 269 -9.49 -2.39 -4.10
N GLU A 270 -10.80 -2.20 -4.22
CA GLU A 270 -11.69 -3.25 -4.75
C GLU A 270 -11.34 -3.62 -6.22
N ARG A 271 -10.89 -2.65 -7.04
CA ARG A 271 -10.34 -2.95 -8.39
C ARG A 271 -9.01 -3.72 -8.32
N VAL A 272 -8.14 -3.45 -7.34
CA VAL A 272 -6.89 -4.22 -7.10
C VAL A 272 -7.21 -5.64 -6.63
N VAL A 273 -8.16 -5.83 -5.71
CA VAL A 273 -8.58 -7.14 -5.23
C VAL A 273 -9.23 -7.96 -6.36
N GLY A 274 -10.03 -7.32 -7.23
CA GLY A 274 -10.55 -7.96 -8.44
C GLY A 274 -9.45 -8.34 -9.46
N TRP A 275 -8.35 -7.57 -9.53
CA TRP A 275 -7.17 -7.94 -10.31
C TRP A 275 -6.43 -9.16 -9.71
N LEU A 276 -6.23 -9.19 -8.39
CA LEU A 276 -5.67 -10.35 -7.69
C LEU A 276 -6.54 -11.61 -7.90
N GLY A 277 -7.86 -11.47 -7.84
CA GLY A 277 -8.80 -12.54 -8.18
C GLY A 277 -8.56 -13.10 -9.59
N LYS A 278 -8.45 -12.23 -10.60
CA LYS A 278 -8.16 -12.64 -11.98
C LYS A 278 -6.79 -13.29 -12.16
N VAL A 279 -5.76 -12.88 -11.39
CA VAL A 279 -4.43 -13.51 -11.42
C VAL A 279 -4.48 -14.93 -10.86
N PHE A 280 -5.04 -15.10 -9.66
CA PHE A 280 -4.86 -16.30 -8.83
C PHE A 280 -6.03 -17.29 -8.83
N LEU A 281 -7.26 -16.79 -8.91
CA LEU A 281 -8.47 -17.60 -8.79
C LEU A 281 -9.09 -17.97 -10.15
N GLN A 282 -8.67 -17.30 -11.24
CA GLN A 282 -9.15 -17.45 -12.62
C GLN A 282 -10.67 -17.55 -12.71
N ASP A 283 -11.34 -16.41 -12.91
CA ASP A 283 -12.80 -16.28 -13.07
C ASP A 283 -13.33 -17.12 -14.26
N SER A 284 -13.44 -18.44 -14.07
CA SER A 284 -14.08 -19.35 -15.00
C SER A 284 -15.58 -19.38 -14.65
N PRO A 285 -16.47 -18.97 -15.57
CA PRO A 285 -17.89 -18.75 -15.27
C PRO A 285 -18.67 -20.02 -14.89
N ALA A 286 -18.01 -21.19 -14.93
CA ALA A 286 -18.61 -22.50 -14.66
C ALA A 286 -18.45 -23.00 -13.21
N ARG A 287 -17.72 -22.30 -12.32
CA ARG A 287 -17.60 -22.67 -10.90
C ARG A 287 -18.13 -21.55 -9.98
N PRO A 288 -19.15 -21.79 -9.14
CA PRO A 288 -19.50 -20.84 -8.09
C PRO A 288 -18.30 -20.68 -7.14
N ALA A 289 -18.05 -19.44 -6.70
CA ALA A 289 -16.92 -19.13 -5.84
C ALA A 289 -16.96 -20.00 -4.57
N SER A 290 -15.92 -20.80 -4.35
CA SER A 290 -15.82 -21.61 -3.13
C SER A 290 -15.72 -20.69 -1.90
N PRO A 291 -16.20 -21.12 -0.72
CA PRO A 291 -16.07 -20.33 0.51
C PRO A 291 -14.59 -20.00 0.84
N GLU A 292 -13.67 -20.87 0.42
CA GLU A 292 -12.22 -20.68 0.54
C GLU A 292 -11.69 -19.54 -0.33
N ALA A 293 -12.15 -19.44 -1.59
CA ALA A 293 -11.83 -18.31 -2.46
C ALA A 293 -12.33 -16.97 -1.86
N GLY A 294 -13.55 -16.97 -1.31
CA GLY A 294 -14.10 -15.81 -0.60
C GLY A 294 -13.28 -15.41 0.63
N ASN A 295 -12.81 -16.37 1.43
CA ASN A 295 -11.94 -16.11 2.58
C ASN A 295 -10.57 -15.54 2.16
N THR A 296 -9.98 -16.05 1.09
CA THR A 296 -8.69 -15.57 0.56
C THR A 296 -8.81 -14.15 0.01
N LEU A 297 -9.85 -13.84 -0.77
CA LEU A 297 -10.15 -12.47 -1.23
C LEU A 297 -10.35 -11.49 -0.06
N ARG A 298 -11.06 -11.89 0.99
CA ARG A 298 -11.24 -11.07 2.21
C ARG A 298 -9.92 -10.79 2.92
N ARG A 299 -9.03 -11.78 3.01
CA ARG A 299 -7.67 -11.63 3.58
C ARG A 299 -6.83 -10.66 2.75
N TRP A 300 -6.80 -10.80 1.43
CA TRP A 300 -6.09 -9.87 0.54
C TRP A 300 -6.62 -8.45 0.63
N ARG A 301 -7.96 -8.26 0.63
CA ARG A 301 -8.56 -6.94 0.82
C ARG A 301 -8.11 -6.31 2.14
N CYS A 302 -8.17 -7.06 3.24
CA CYS A 302 -7.75 -6.56 4.55
C CYS A 302 -6.26 -6.19 4.58
N HIS A 303 -5.40 -7.00 3.95
CA HIS A 303 -3.97 -6.73 3.83
C HIS A 303 -3.69 -5.43 3.04
N VAL A 304 -4.31 -5.29 1.85
CA VAL A 304 -4.15 -4.11 1.00
C VAL A 304 -4.71 -2.85 1.67
N GLN A 305 -5.85 -2.94 2.37
CA GLN A 305 -6.42 -1.82 3.13
C GLN A 305 -5.49 -1.36 4.26
N ARG A 306 -4.98 -2.29 5.10
CA ARG A 306 -4.02 -1.96 6.18
C ARG A 306 -2.74 -1.34 5.62
N PHE A 307 -2.22 -1.90 4.53
CA PHE A 307 -1.04 -1.36 3.85
C PHE A 307 -1.29 0.06 3.32
N PHE A 308 -2.44 0.29 2.67
CA PHE A 308 -2.87 1.60 2.19
C PHE A 308 -2.94 2.62 3.33
N TYR A 309 -3.66 2.33 4.43
CA TYR A 309 -3.78 3.25 5.56
C TYR A 309 -2.41 3.62 6.14
N ARG A 310 -1.48 2.66 6.23
CA ARG A 310 -0.14 2.90 6.76
C ARG A 310 0.69 3.86 5.89
N ILE A 311 0.60 3.76 4.56
CA ILE A 311 1.24 4.74 3.67
C ILE A 311 0.50 6.08 3.74
N TYR A 312 -0.83 6.08 3.70
CA TYR A 312 -1.62 7.32 3.65
C TYR A 312 -1.44 8.16 4.92
N ALA A 313 -1.51 7.53 6.09
CA ALA A 313 -1.16 8.19 7.35
C ALA A 313 0.31 8.64 7.36
N GLY A 314 1.25 7.82 6.89
CA GLY A 314 2.66 8.21 6.79
C GLY A 314 2.90 9.48 5.96
N LEU A 315 2.31 9.55 4.75
CA LEU A 315 2.38 10.72 3.87
C LEU A 315 1.73 11.95 4.52
N ARG A 316 0.55 11.78 5.12
CA ARG A 316 -0.17 12.87 5.79
C ARG A 316 0.52 13.36 7.07
N ILE A 317 1.28 12.50 7.75
CA ILE A 317 2.13 12.86 8.90
C ILE A 317 3.34 13.69 8.45
N GLU A 318 3.97 13.35 7.31
CA GLU A 318 5.07 14.12 6.71
C GLU A 318 4.61 15.54 6.34
N GLU A 319 3.41 15.66 5.76
CA GLU A 319 2.84 16.94 5.31
C GLU A 319 2.07 17.69 6.40
N LEU A 320 1.91 17.14 7.62
CA LEU A 320 0.95 17.61 8.63
C LEU A 320 1.13 19.09 9.02
N PHE A 321 2.37 19.59 9.07
CA PHE A 321 2.63 21.01 9.31
C PHE A 321 1.97 21.91 8.25
N SER A 322 2.08 21.52 6.98
CA SER A 322 1.50 22.26 5.86
C SER A 322 -0.04 22.14 5.88
N ILE A 323 -0.56 20.95 6.20
CA ILE A 323 -2.01 20.73 6.40
C ILE A 323 -2.56 21.66 7.50
N ILE A 324 -1.87 21.76 8.65
CA ILE A 324 -2.28 22.63 9.76
C ILE A 324 -2.24 24.12 9.35
N ARG A 325 -1.21 24.55 8.61
CA ARG A 325 -1.11 25.94 8.12
C ARG A 325 -2.25 26.30 7.17
N ASP A 326 -2.69 25.35 6.35
CA ASP A 326 -3.71 25.55 5.31
C ASP A 326 -5.15 25.25 5.83
N PHE A 327 -5.35 25.20 7.15
CA PHE A 327 -6.66 25.05 7.81
C PHE A 327 -7.39 26.40 7.85
N PRO A 328 -8.72 26.49 7.57
CA PRO A 328 -9.73 25.43 7.58
C PRO A 328 -9.91 24.65 6.27
N ASP A 329 -9.39 25.12 5.14
CA ASP A 329 -9.62 24.50 3.83
C ASP A 329 -9.07 23.07 3.76
N SER A 330 -8.00 22.78 4.51
CA SER A 330 -7.38 21.45 4.64
C SER A 330 -8.14 20.44 5.52
N ARG A 331 -9.29 20.82 6.10
CA ARG A 331 -10.07 19.98 7.04
C ARG A 331 -10.32 18.54 6.56
N PRO A 332 -10.67 18.26 5.28
CA PRO A 332 -10.88 16.88 4.82
C PRO A 332 -9.65 15.98 4.95
N ALA A 333 -8.43 16.54 4.84
CA ALA A 333 -7.20 15.77 5.03
C ALA A 333 -6.96 15.39 6.50
N ILE A 334 -7.40 16.23 7.45
CA ILE A 334 -7.36 15.92 8.88
C ILE A 334 -8.38 14.83 9.24
N GLU A 335 -9.60 14.91 8.69
CA GLU A 335 -10.65 13.90 8.89
C GLU A 335 -10.25 12.54 8.28
N ASP A 336 -9.65 12.54 7.08
CA ASP A 336 -9.06 11.34 6.48
C ASP A 336 -7.91 10.76 7.34
N LEU A 337 -7.04 11.60 7.90
CA LEU A 337 -5.93 11.17 8.75
C LEU A 337 -6.44 10.55 10.06
N LYS A 338 -7.45 11.15 10.71
CA LYS A 338 -8.13 10.58 11.88
C LYS A 338 -8.63 9.16 11.59
N TYR A 339 -9.38 9.00 10.51
CA TYR A 339 -9.90 7.69 10.08
C TYR A 339 -8.79 6.66 9.85
N CYS A 340 -7.61 7.09 9.36
CA CYS A 340 -6.46 6.20 9.20
C CYS A 340 -5.79 5.86 10.55
N LEU A 341 -5.64 6.81 11.46
CA LEU A 341 -5.03 6.59 12.79
C LEU A 341 -5.86 5.68 13.69
N GLU A 342 -7.18 5.64 13.56
CA GLU A 342 -8.04 4.63 14.19
C GLU A 342 -7.73 3.19 13.72
N ARG A 343 -7.03 3.05 12.59
CA ARG A 343 -6.77 1.79 11.87
C ARG A 343 -5.28 1.47 11.74
N THR A 344 -4.39 2.32 12.27
CA THR A 344 -2.94 2.14 12.29
C THR A 344 -2.35 2.49 13.65
N ASP A 345 -1.14 2.02 13.91
CA ASP A 345 -0.37 2.19 15.16
C ASP A 345 0.52 3.44 15.15
N GLN A 346 0.21 4.44 14.32
CA GLN A 346 1.13 5.53 13.97
C GLN A 346 0.98 6.82 14.81
N ARG A 347 0.19 6.80 15.89
CA ARG A 347 -0.01 7.97 16.79
C ARG A 347 1.32 8.51 17.36
N GLN A 348 2.24 7.63 17.77
CA GLN A 348 3.57 8.02 18.24
C GLN A 348 4.45 8.60 17.12
N GLN A 349 4.37 8.03 15.91
CA GLN A 349 5.09 8.56 14.74
C GLN A 349 4.63 9.98 14.41
N LEU A 350 3.32 10.25 14.49
CA LEU A 350 2.74 11.57 14.31
C LEU A 350 3.30 12.57 15.32
N LEU A 351 3.29 12.24 16.62
CA LEU A 351 3.79 13.12 17.68
C LEU A 351 5.26 13.49 17.49
N VAL A 352 6.12 12.52 17.15
CA VAL A 352 7.55 12.77 16.92
C VAL A 352 7.76 13.63 15.66
N SER A 353 7.11 13.29 14.55
CA SER A 353 7.23 14.02 13.28
C SER A 353 6.72 15.46 13.40
N LEU A 354 5.58 15.67 14.06
CA LEU A 354 4.99 17.00 14.24
C LEU A 354 5.85 17.90 15.14
N LYS A 355 6.40 17.37 16.25
CA LYS A 355 7.34 18.11 17.11
C LYS A 355 8.58 18.55 16.33
N ALA A 356 9.22 17.62 15.61
CA ALA A 356 10.38 17.93 14.80
C ALA A 356 10.06 18.97 13.70
N ALA A 357 8.89 18.89 13.07
CA ALA A 357 8.45 19.88 12.07
C ALA A 357 8.21 21.28 12.68
N LEU A 358 7.63 21.37 13.87
CA LEU A 358 7.44 22.64 14.59
C LEU A 358 8.78 23.25 14.99
N GLU A 359 9.67 22.47 15.60
CA GLU A 359 10.99 22.92 16.05
C GLU A 359 11.86 23.40 14.87
N THR A 360 11.82 22.70 13.72
CA THR A 360 12.62 23.06 12.55
C THR A 360 12.05 24.18 11.67
N ARG A 361 10.72 24.34 11.60
CA ARG A 361 10.06 25.27 10.65
C ARG A 361 9.36 26.47 11.28
N LEU A 362 9.19 26.50 12.61
CA LEU A 362 8.44 27.55 13.31
C LEU A 362 9.21 28.15 14.49
N LEU A 363 9.83 27.30 15.33
CA LEU A 363 10.38 27.72 16.62
C LEU A 363 11.82 28.23 16.52
N HIS A 364 12.08 29.12 15.57
CA HIS A 364 13.37 29.77 15.38
C HIS A 364 13.24 31.31 15.35
N PRO A 365 14.29 32.07 15.74
CA PRO A 365 14.21 33.53 15.91
C PRO A 365 13.71 34.30 14.67
N GLY A 366 13.94 33.78 13.46
CA GLY A 366 13.52 34.42 12.21
C GLY A 366 12.02 34.38 11.85
N VAL A 367 11.14 33.78 12.66
CA VAL A 367 9.68 33.85 12.45
C VAL A 367 9.08 34.98 13.29
N ASN A 368 8.11 35.72 12.76
CA ASN A 368 7.40 36.76 13.53
C ASN A 368 6.48 36.13 14.59
N THR A 369 6.32 36.79 15.73
CA THR A 369 5.49 36.28 16.84
C THR A 369 4.03 36.10 16.43
N CYS A 370 3.50 36.96 15.57
CA CYS A 370 2.16 36.84 14.99
C CYS A 370 1.97 35.52 14.23
N ASP A 371 2.90 35.16 13.35
CA ASP A 371 2.81 33.94 12.54
C ASP A 371 2.82 32.67 13.41
N ILE A 372 3.57 32.68 14.51
CA ILE A 372 3.61 31.59 15.50
C ILE A 372 2.26 31.47 16.22
N ILE A 373 1.67 32.60 16.63
CA ILE A 373 0.35 32.63 17.27
C ILE A 373 -0.73 32.14 16.29
N THR A 374 -0.75 32.66 15.06
CA THR A 374 -1.73 32.27 14.03
C THR A 374 -1.61 30.79 13.67
N LEU A 375 -0.40 30.25 13.51
CA LEU A 375 -0.24 28.82 13.28
C LEU A 375 -0.60 27.97 14.52
N TYR A 376 -0.39 28.47 15.74
CA TYR A 376 -0.84 27.79 16.96
C TYR A 376 -2.37 27.76 17.07
N ILE A 377 -3.08 28.84 16.68
CA ILE A 377 -4.54 28.87 16.59
C ILE A 377 -5.03 27.82 15.57
N SER A 378 -4.45 27.79 14.36
CA SER A 378 -4.77 26.76 13.36
C SER A 378 -4.44 25.35 13.84
N ALA A 379 -3.36 25.16 14.61
CA ALA A 379 -3.01 23.89 15.23
C ALA A 379 -4.04 23.44 16.28
N ILE A 380 -4.53 24.35 17.14
CA ILE A 380 -5.61 24.05 18.09
C ILE A 380 -6.87 23.62 17.32
N LYS A 381 -7.28 24.39 16.30
CA LYS A 381 -8.48 24.10 15.49
C LYS A 381 -8.35 22.76 14.76
N ALA A 382 -7.22 22.47 14.11
CA ALA A 382 -6.99 21.24 13.35
C ALA A 382 -6.80 20.00 14.26
N LEU A 383 -5.99 20.09 15.32
CA LEU A 383 -5.72 18.93 16.19
C LEU A 383 -6.92 18.56 17.06
N ARG A 384 -7.82 19.50 17.38
CA ARG A 384 -9.12 19.22 18.01
C ARG A 384 -10.04 18.34 17.15
N VAL A 385 -9.99 18.50 15.82
CA VAL A 385 -10.72 17.62 14.88
C VAL A 385 -10.07 16.23 14.82
N LEU A 386 -8.74 16.19 14.77
CA LEU A 386 -7.93 14.97 14.70
C LEU A 386 -8.10 14.07 15.94
N ASP A 387 -7.96 14.66 17.13
CA ASP A 387 -7.96 13.97 18.42
C ASP A 387 -8.89 14.70 19.41
N PRO A 388 -10.17 14.27 19.54
CA PRO A 388 -11.12 14.87 20.47
C PRO A 388 -10.69 14.81 21.94
N SER A 389 -9.75 13.93 22.31
CA SER A 389 -9.19 13.91 23.67
C SER A 389 -8.27 15.10 23.97
N MET A 390 -7.86 15.86 22.95
CA MET A 390 -6.92 16.98 23.01
C MET A 390 -5.50 16.61 23.48
N VAL A 391 -5.19 15.32 23.68
CA VAL A 391 -3.89 14.85 24.15
C VAL A 391 -2.79 15.05 23.11
N ILE A 392 -3.06 14.82 21.81
CA ILE A 392 -2.09 15.13 20.75
C ILE A 392 -1.75 16.64 20.75
N LEU A 393 -2.75 17.51 20.90
CA LEU A 393 -2.54 18.97 20.97
C LEU A 393 -1.69 19.36 22.19
N GLU A 394 -2.01 18.80 23.36
CA GLU A 394 -1.24 19.02 24.58
C GLU A 394 0.23 18.62 24.38
N VAL A 395 0.47 17.39 23.95
CA VAL A 395 1.83 16.83 23.85
C VAL A 395 2.63 17.48 22.72
N ALA A 396 2.02 17.72 21.55
CA ALA A 396 2.71 18.24 20.36
C ALA A 396 3.01 19.75 20.41
N CYS A 397 2.12 20.55 20.99
CA CYS A 397 2.28 22.02 21.02
C CYS A 397 2.96 22.56 22.29
N GLU A 398 3.42 21.70 23.19
CA GLU A 398 4.21 22.14 24.35
C GLU A 398 5.51 22.89 23.97
N PRO A 399 6.30 22.49 22.94
CA PRO A 399 7.41 23.29 22.45
C PRO A 399 7.00 24.71 22.02
N ILE A 400 5.82 24.87 21.42
CA ILE A 400 5.27 26.20 21.03
C ILE A 400 5.01 27.05 22.27
N ARG A 401 4.29 26.51 23.27
CA ARG A 401 3.98 27.24 24.51
C ARG A 401 5.25 27.63 25.27
N ARG A 402 6.25 26.74 25.33
CA ARG A 402 7.55 27.06 25.93
C ARG A 402 8.27 28.16 25.18
N TYR A 403 8.27 28.12 23.85
CA TYR A 403 8.93 29.14 23.02
C TYR A 403 8.25 30.50 23.14
N LEU A 404 6.92 30.57 23.09
CA LEU A 404 6.15 31.81 23.26
C LEU A 404 6.43 32.50 24.62
N ARG A 405 6.61 31.74 25.72
CA ARG A 405 7.04 32.30 27.02
C ARG A 405 8.40 33.00 26.99
N THR A 406 9.28 32.66 26.04
CA THR A 406 10.60 33.30 25.91
C THR A 406 10.57 34.62 25.13
N ARG A 407 9.44 34.96 24.50
CA ARG A 407 9.26 36.16 23.69
C ARG A 407 8.44 37.21 24.44
N GLU A 408 9.08 38.33 24.76
CA GLU A 408 8.51 39.46 25.51
C GLU A 408 7.32 40.13 24.81
N ASP A 409 7.29 40.14 23.48
CA ASP A 409 6.24 40.78 22.67
C ASP A 409 4.94 39.97 22.58
N THR A 410 4.95 38.69 22.99
CA THR A 410 3.83 37.75 22.77
C THR A 410 2.52 38.21 23.42
N VAL A 411 2.55 38.67 24.68
CA VAL A 411 1.32 39.09 25.38
C VAL A 411 0.69 40.29 24.67
N ARG A 412 1.52 41.26 24.27
CA ARG A 412 1.09 42.43 23.49
C ARG A 412 0.48 42.04 22.14
N GLN A 413 1.07 41.07 21.42
CA GLN A 413 0.53 40.59 20.14
C GLN A 413 -0.81 39.85 20.31
N ILE A 414 -0.98 39.05 21.36
CA ILE A 414 -2.27 38.40 21.65
C ILE A 414 -3.33 39.46 21.96
N VAL A 415 -3.03 40.43 22.82
CA VAL A 415 -3.94 41.52 23.18
C VAL A 415 -4.32 42.35 21.94
N ALA A 416 -3.37 42.74 21.10
CA ALA A 416 -3.63 43.47 19.85
C ALA A 416 -4.46 42.66 18.83
N GLY A 417 -4.33 41.33 18.84
CA GLY A 417 -5.17 40.42 18.05
C GLY A 417 -6.62 40.35 18.55
N LEU A 418 -6.82 40.40 19.88
CA LEU A 418 -8.14 40.42 20.50
C LEU A 418 -8.85 41.77 20.28
N THR A 419 -8.12 42.89 20.25
CA THR A 419 -8.67 44.24 19.97
C THR A 419 -8.84 44.55 18.47
N GLY A 420 -8.36 43.67 17.59
CA GLY A 420 -8.47 43.83 16.14
C GLY A 420 -7.50 44.86 15.53
N ASP A 421 -6.45 45.26 16.27
CA ASP A 421 -5.42 46.22 15.84
C ASP A 421 -4.27 45.56 15.05
N SER A 422 -4.33 44.24 14.82
CA SER A 422 -3.30 43.43 14.16
C SER A 422 -3.81 42.80 12.85
N ASP A 423 -3.22 43.17 11.72
CA ASP A 423 -3.53 42.69 10.35
C ASP A 423 -3.37 41.16 10.14
N GLY A 424 -2.90 40.41 11.14
CA GLY A 424 -2.68 38.95 11.05
C GLY A 424 -3.38 38.11 12.11
N THR A 425 -4.05 38.72 13.10
CA THR A 425 -4.57 38.00 14.29
C THR A 425 -6.05 38.29 14.58
N GLY A 426 -6.78 38.94 13.67
CA GLY A 426 -8.23 39.19 13.78
C GLY A 426 -9.09 37.93 13.95
N ASP A 427 -8.53 36.75 13.63
CA ASP A 427 -9.09 35.44 13.96
C ASP A 427 -9.43 35.31 15.46
N LEU A 428 -8.63 35.91 16.37
CA LEU A 428 -8.91 35.88 17.81
C LEU A 428 -10.12 36.72 18.22
N ALA A 429 -10.34 37.88 17.59
CA ALA A 429 -11.56 38.66 17.81
C ALA A 429 -12.81 37.90 17.31
N VAL A 430 -12.67 37.13 16.23
CA VAL A 430 -13.74 36.25 15.74
C VAL A 430 -13.98 35.06 16.69
N GLU A 431 -12.95 34.41 17.23
CA GLU A 431 -13.13 33.36 18.24
C GLU A 431 -13.70 33.91 19.57
N LEU A 432 -13.32 35.13 19.99
CA LEU A 432 -13.96 35.85 21.12
C LEU A 432 -15.48 35.93 20.91
N SER A 433 -15.92 36.38 19.74
CA SER A 433 -17.35 36.57 19.44
C SER A 433 -18.17 35.27 19.40
N LYS A 434 -17.51 34.11 19.30
CA LYS A 434 -18.13 32.77 19.36
C LYS A 434 -18.10 32.15 20.75
N THR A 435 -17.31 32.70 21.67
CA THR A 435 -17.12 32.16 23.01
C THR A 435 -18.25 32.69 23.90
N ASP A 436 -19.12 31.81 24.38
CA ASP A 436 -20.21 32.23 25.27
C ASP A 436 -19.63 32.72 26.60
N PRO A 437 -20.04 33.88 27.15
CA PRO A 437 -19.48 34.38 28.40
C PRO A 437 -19.70 33.42 29.59
N ALA A 438 -20.68 32.51 29.50
CA ALA A 438 -20.88 31.44 30.48
C ALA A 438 -19.81 30.33 30.43
N SER A 439 -19.20 30.02 29.27
CA SER A 439 -18.15 28.98 29.19
C SER A 439 -16.82 29.44 29.81
N LEU A 440 -16.54 30.75 29.75
CA LEU A 440 -15.35 31.36 30.34
C LEU A 440 -15.32 31.29 31.87
N GLU A 441 -16.48 31.40 32.51
CA GLU A 441 -16.65 31.25 33.97
C GLU A 441 -16.64 29.76 34.37
N ALA A 442 -17.36 28.90 33.64
CA ALA A 442 -17.43 27.46 33.92
C ALA A 442 -16.04 26.78 33.86
N GLY A 443 -15.15 27.23 32.98
CA GLY A 443 -13.80 26.69 32.83
C GLY A 443 -12.89 26.80 34.07
N GLN A 444 -13.29 27.54 35.12
CA GLN A 444 -12.47 27.68 36.33
C GLN A 444 -12.95 26.81 37.51
N ASP A 445 -14.27 26.77 37.80
CA ASP A 445 -14.79 26.21 39.06
C ASP A 445 -15.98 25.22 38.95
N SER A 446 -16.43 24.80 37.75
CA SER A 446 -17.48 23.78 37.66
C SER A 446 -16.93 22.36 37.93
N GLU A 447 -17.03 21.89 39.18
CA GLU A 447 -16.98 20.46 39.52
C GLU A 447 -18.25 19.70 39.09
N ASP A 448 -19.24 20.42 38.55
CA ASP A 448 -20.51 19.88 38.06
C ASP A 448 -20.29 19.18 36.70
N ASP A 449 -19.87 17.91 36.77
CA ASP A 449 -19.83 16.94 35.65
C ASP A 449 -21.26 16.63 35.19
N SER A 450 -21.85 17.64 34.57
CA SER A 450 -23.22 17.70 34.06
C SER A 450 -23.34 17.12 32.64
N GLY A 451 -22.36 16.29 32.25
CA GLY A 451 -22.45 15.40 31.10
C GLY A 451 -23.21 14.12 31.47
N GLU A 452 -23.77 13.45 30.46
CA GLU A 452 -24.33 12.12 30.69
C GLU A 452 -23.19 11.14 31.03
N PRO A 453 -23.39 10.15 31.93
CA PRO A 453 -22.36 9.16 32.27
C PRO A 453 -21.80 8.38 31.06
N GLU A 454 -22.53 8.40 29.95
CA GLU A 454 -22.20 7.77 28.66
C GLU A 454 -21.17 8.56 27.84
N ASP A 455 -21.01 9.87 28.07
CA ASP A 455 -20.03 10.73 27.41
C ASP A 455 -18.63 10.64 28.04
N TRP A 456 -18.52 10.07 29.25
CA TRP A 456 -17.25 9.90 29.93
C TRP A 456 -16.41 8.78 29.30
N VAL A 457 -15.30 9.16 28.69
CA VAL A 457 -14.32 8.25 28.08
C VAL A 457 -12.95 8.45 28.73
N PRO A 458 -12.31 7.38 29.25
CA PRO A 458 -10.96 7.45 29.84
C PRO A 458 -9.94 8.13 28.94
N ASP A 459 -8.93 8.74 29.54
CA ASP A 459 -7.80 9.29 28.80
C ASP A 459 -6.99 8.16 28.11
N PRO A 460 -6.40 8.44 26.93
CA PRO A 460 -5.51 7.51 26.26
C PRO A 460 -4.16 7.38 27.01
N VAL A 461 -3.44 6.30 26.75
CA VAL A 461 -2.21 5.91 27.47
C VAL A 461 -1.05 6.92 27.35
N ASP A 462 -1.12 7.87 26.42
CA ASP A 462 -0.16 8.95 26.18
C ASP A 462 -0.51 10.27 26.92
N ALA A 463 -1.61 10.30 27.68
CA ALA A 463 -2.00 11.46 28.48
C ALA A 463 -1.14 11.65 29.74
N ASP A 464 -0.92 12.91 30.12
CA ASP A 464 -0.32 13.28 31.39
C ASP A 464 -1.29 12.95 32.55
N PRO A 465 -0.92 12.06 33.51
CA PRO A 465 -1.77 11.68 34.64
C PRO A 465 -2.00 12.82 35.64
N GLY A 466 -1.22 13.91 35.57
CA GLY A 466 -1.37 15.06 36.46
C GLY A 466 -2.52 16.02 36.09
N LYS A 467 -3.29 15.75 35.02
CA LYS A 467 -4.29 16.69 34.47
C LYS A 467 -5.59 15.98 34.10
N SER A 468 -6.71 16.58 34.50
CA SER A 468 -8.06 16.08 34.22
C SER A 468 -8.42 16.19 32.73
N SER A 469 -9.01 15.12 32.18
CA SER A 469 -9.57 15.05 30.83
C SER A 469 -10.55 16.18 30.52
N SER A 470 -11.47 16.46 31.46
CA SER A 470 -12.52 17.46 31.30
C SER A 470 -11.94 18.85 31.06
N LYS A 471 -10.99 19.30 31.92
CA LYS A 471 -10.32 20.61 31.79
C LYS A 471 -9.49 20.76 30.50
N ARG A 472 -9.06 19.65 29.87
CA ARG A 472 -8.42 19.68 28.54
C ARG A 472 -9.43 19.87 27.41
N ARG A 473 -10.59 19.21 27.50
CA ARG A 473 -11.64 19.21 26.47
C ARG A 473 -12.47 20.50 26.45
N SER A 474 -12.73 21.11 27.61
CA SER A 474 -13.52 22.36 27.73
C SER A 474 -12.73 23.64 27.46
N SER A 475 -11.41 23.57 27.23
CA SER A 475 -10.57 24.76 27.05
C SER A 475 -10.73 25.41 25.66
N ASP A 476 -11.35 26.59 25.62
CA ASP A 476 -11.39 27.44 24.43
C ASP A 476 -10.01 27.93 23.98
N ILE A 477 -9.90 28.38 22.72
CA ILE A 477 -8.63 28.83 22.12
C ILE A 477 -7.98 29.95 22.95
N ILE A 478 -8.79 30.83 23.52
CA ILE A 478 -8.35 31.98 24.31
C ILE A 478 -7.87 31.53 25.70
N SER A 479 -8.55 30.59 26.36
CA SER A 479 -8.08 30.04 27.64
C SER A 479 -6.80 29.21 27.45
N LEU A 480 -6.64 28.53 26.31
CA LEU A 480 -5.39 27.85 25.88
C LEU A 480 -4.23 28.82 25.59
N LEU A 481 -4.50 30.08 25.23
CA LEU A 481 -3.48 31.13 25.07
C LEU A 481 -3.13 31.80 26.40
N VAL A 482 -4.14 32.16 27.22
CA VAL A 482 -3.93 32.80 28.53
C VAL A 482 -3.24 31.85 29.52
N SER A 483 -3.60 30.56 29.52
CA SER A 483 -2.96 29.53 30.36
C SER A 483 -1.48 29.29 30.06
N ILE A 484 -0.94 29.80 28.94
CA ILE A 484 0.51 29.82 28.70
C ILE A 484 1.22 30.60 29.82
N TYR A 485 0.67 31.73 30.26
CA TYR A 485 1.32 32.63 31.22
C TYR A 485 0.85 32.43 32.68
N GLY A 486 -0.21 31.66 32.89
CA GLY A 486 -0.72 31.28 34.21
C GLY A 486 -1.48 32.38 34.97
N SER A 487 -1.05 33.64 34.86
CA SER A 487 -1.76 34.81 35.40
C SER A 487 -2.51 35.58 34.32
N LYS A 488 -3.73 36.05 34.65
CA LYS A 488 -4.51 36.99 33.83
C LYS A 488 -3.98 38.43 33.92
N ASP A 489 -3.23 38.77 34.97
CA ASP A 489 -2.79 40.13 35.29
C ASP A 489 -1.85 40.71 34.22
N LEU A 490 -1.05 39.87 33.58
CA LEU A 490 -0.18 40.26 32.47
C LEU A 490 -0.99 40.76 31.27
N PHE A 491 -2.05 40.05 30.91
CA PHE A 491 -2.97 40.45 29.83
C PHE A 491 -3.74 41.72 30.17
N ILE A 492 -4.18 41.88 31.43
CA ILE A 492 -4.88 43.09 31.88
C ILE A 492 -3.96 44.32 31.86
N ASN A 493 -2.70 44.17 32.30
CA ASN A 493 -1.73 45.26 32.27
C ASN A 493 -1.36 45.67 30.83
N GLU A 494 -1.13 44.73 29.93
CA GLU A 494 -0.89 45.03 28.51
C GLU A 494 -2.11 45.65 27.83
N TYR A 495 -3.32 45.15 28.09
CA TYR A 495 -4.56 45.75 27.59
C TYR A 495 -4.74 47.19 28.06
N ARG A 496 -4.48 47.49 29.34
CA ARG A 496 -4.50 48.86 29.85
C ARG A 496 -3.46 49.75 29.15
N SER A 497 -2.24 49.25 28.93
CA SER A 497 -1.18 49.99 28.26
C SER A 497 -1.51 50.27 26.79
N LEU A 498 -2.03 49.27 26.06
CA LEU A 498 -2.46 49.40 24.67
C LEU A 498 -3.67 50.34 24.53
N LEU A 499 -4.63 50.28 25.46
CA LEU A 499 -5.76 51.21 25.53
C LEU A 499 -5.28 52.65 25.80
N ALA A 500 -4.33 52.84 26.72
CA ALA A 500 -3.74 54.14 27.00
C ALA A 500 -3.01 54.72 25.77
N ASP A 501 -2.17 53.92 25.11
CA ASP A 501 -1.52 54.29 23.85
C ASP A 501 -2.57 54.67 22.78
N ARG A 502 -3.62 53.86 22.59
CA ARG A 502 -4.70 54.15 21.63
C ARG A 502 -5.40 55.47 21.95
N LEU A 503 -5.80 55.71 23.21
CA LEU A 503 -6.46 56.95 23.63
C LEU A 503 -5.55 58.19 23.49
N LEU A 504 -4.24 58.03 23.63
CA LEU A 504 -3.26 59.11 23.44
C LEU A 504 -2.98 59.42 21.96
N HIS A 505 -3.13 58.43 21.06
CA HIS A 505 -2.85 58.58 19.62
C HIS A 505 -4.10 58.77 18.74
N GLN A 506 -5.32 58.55 19.25
CA GLN A 506 -6.56 58.73 18.49
C GLN A 506 -6.97 60.21 18.35
N PHE A 507 -6.72 60.78 17.17
CA PHE A 507 -7.30 62.06 16.74
C PHE A 507 -8.74 61.93 16.19
N SER A 508 -9.21 60.70 15.95
CA SER A 508 -10.55 60.37 15.46
C SER A 508 -11.21 59.38 16.42
N PHE A 509 -12.28 59.82 17.08
CA PHE A 509 -13.03 59.05 18.07
C PHE A 509 -13.64 57.77 17.47
N SER A 510 -13.25 56.60 17.96
CA SER A 510 -13.92 55.31 17.68
C SER A 510 -14.46 54.68 18.96
N PRO A 511 -15.54 55.21 19.56
CA PRO A 511 -16.05 54.74 20.86
C PRO A 511 -16.72 53.35 20.81
N GLU A 512 -16.86 52.75 19.62
CA GLU A 512 -17.59 51.50 19.39
C GLU A 512 -16.66 50.27 19.16
N ARG A 513 -15.33 50.41 19.30
CA ARG A 513 -14.34 49.33 19.13
C ARG A 513 -13.17 49.40 20.10
#